data_AF-A0A329WCX2-F1
#
_entry.id   AF-A0A329WCX2-F1
#
_cell.length_a   1.000
_cell.length_b   1.000
_cell.length_c   1.000
_cell.angle_alpha   90.00
_cell.angle_beta   90.00
_cell.angle_gamma   90.00
#
_symmetry.space_group_name_H-M   'P 1'
#
loop_
_entity.id
_entity.type
_entity.pdbx_description
1 polymer ?
#
loop_
_entity_poly.entity_id
_entity_poly.type
_entity_poly.pdbx_seq_one_letter_code
_entity_poly.pdbx_strand_id
1 'polypeptide(L)'
;SVLLFAPNQQQVVGLIEQKRGVRNINDYGKKKQRETRPYQEKESAKWEAASRAMAARLGPEMTKEISVCDRESDVIEYLAYKVMNQQRFVVRSMQSRRIAESEETLYAFSDTLQSAGERQVQVRQRGGRKAREALCEIRYAPCVILAPNASLSVLTPHKWKKS
;
A
#
# COMPACT_ATOMS: atom_id res chain seq x y z
N SER A 1 11.80 -7.38 2.02
CA SER A 1 11.72 -8.64 1.25
C SER A 1 10.28 -8.84 0.79
N VAL A 2 10.07 -9.72 -0.18
CA VAL A 2 8.75 -10.15 -0.66
C VAL A 2 8.69 -11.67 -0.59
N LEU A 3 7.72 -12.19 0.15
CA LEU A 3 7.49 -13.62 0.35
C LEU A 3 6.22 -14.02 -0.40
N LEU A 4 6.30 -15.07 -1.21
CA LEU A 4 5.16 -15.64 -1.90
C LEU A 4 4.48 -16.69 -1.01
N PHE A 5 3.16 -16.61 -0.95
CA PHE A 5 2.30 -17.53 -0.22
C PHE A 5 1.17 -17.98 -1.14
N ALA A 6 0.92 -19.28 -1.18
CA ALA A 6 -0.14 -19.89 -1.97
C ALA A 6 -1.34 -20.16 -1.05
N PRO A 7 -2.40 -19.33 -1.08
CA PRO A 7 -3.45 -19.35 -0.06
C PRO A 7 -4.31 -20.62 -0.09
N ASN A 8 -4.54 -21.19 -1.28
CA ASN A 8 -5.35 -22.41 -1.42
C ASN A 8 -4.63 -23.63 -0.83
N GLN A 9 -3.30 -23.68 -0.95
CA GLN A 9 -2.45 -24.73 -0.38
C GLN A 9 -2.00 -24.41 1.05
N GLN A 10 -2.30 -23.20 1.54
CA GLN A 10 -1.83 -22.67 2.82
C GLN A 10 -0.31 -22.79 3.02
N GLN A 11 0.47 -22.59 1.94
CA GLN A 11 1.89 -22.88 1.91
C GLN A 11 2.72 -21.65 1.52
N VAL A 12 3.88 -21.50 2.16
CA VAL A 12 4.92 -20.57 1.70
C VAL A 12 5.60 -21.15 0.46
N VAL A 13 5.50 -20.43 -0.66
CA VAL A 13 6.17 -20.80 -1.91
C VAL A 13 7.66 -20.47 -1.83
N GLY A 14 7.99 -19.30 -1.30
CA GLY A 14 9.38 -18.87 -1.12
C GLY A 14 9.59 -17.37 -1.22
N LEU A 15 10.85 -16.95 -1.11
CA LEU A 15 11.27 -15.56 -1.24
C LEU A 15 11.43 -15.21 -2.72
N ILE A 16 10.71 -14.20 -3.22
CA ILE A 16 10.83 -13.76 -4.63
C ILE A 16 11.69 -12.51 -4.80
N GLU A 17 11.79 -11.65 -3.79
CA GLU A 17 12.57 -10.41 -3.88
C GLU A 17 13.15 -10.03 -2.52
N GLN A 18 14.41 -9.57 -2.50
CA GLN A 18 15.04 -9.04 -1.31
C GLN A 18 15.98 -7.91 -1.68
N LYS A 19 15.66 -6.71 -1.20
CA LYS A 19 16.57 -5.57 -1.21
C LYS A 19 17.22 -5.42 0.16
N ARG A 20 18.54 -5.27 0.16
CA ARG A 20 19.36 -4.93 1.34
C ARG A 20 19.91 -3.53 1.15
N GLY A 21 20.02 -2.79 2.25
CA GLY A 21 20.58 -1.45 2.25
C GLY A 21 21.14 -1.12 3.62
N VAL A 22 22.19 -0.31 3.65
CA VAL A 22 22.74 0.27 4.88
C VAL A 22 22.26 1.72 4.95
N ARG A 23 21.74 2.12 6.11
CA ARG A 23 21.37 3.54 6.32
C ARG A 23 22.65 4.34 6.50
N ASN A 24 22.83 5.38 5.71
CA ASN A 24 23.89 6.35 5.97
C ASN A 24 23.47 7.21 7.17
N ILE A 25 24.32 7.29 8.19
CA ILE A 25 24.02 8.05 9.41
C ILE A 25 23.84 9.55 9.13
N ASN A 26 24.42 10.04 8.03
CA ASN A 26 24.29 11.43 7.56
C ASN A 26 22.92 11.73 6.92
N ASP A 27 22.08 10.71 6.66
CA ASP A 27 20.72 10.90 6.16
C ASP A 27 19.69 11.17 7.27
N TYR A 28 20.12 11.11 8.53
CA TYR A 28 19.27 11.40 9.69
C TYR A 28 18.85 12.88 9.68
N GLY A 29 17.54 13.16 9.84
CA GLY A 29 16.99 14.52 9.83
C GLY A 29 16.42 15.00 8.49
N LYS A 30 16.58 14.26 7.39
CA LYS A 30 15.99 14.58 6.07
C LYS A 30 14.45 14.50 6.02
N LYS A 31 13.79 14.17 7.13
CA LYS A 31 12.32 14.13 7.27
C LYS A 31 11.66 15.48 6.93
N LYS A 32 12.34 16.61 7.20
CA LYS A 32 11.84 17.96 6.89
C LYS A 32 11.80 18.28 5.39
N GLN A 33 12.53 17.56 4.55
CA GLN A 33 12.56 17.76 3.09
C GLN A 33 11.77 16.68 2.34
N ARG A 34 10.87 15.96 3.03
CA ARG A 34 10.11 14.86 2.43
C ARG A 34 9.25 15.31 1.25
N GLU A 35 8.79 16.55 1.25
CA GLU A 35 7.92 17.09 0.20
C GLU A 35 8.69 17.50 -1.05
N THR A 36 9.92 18.01 -0.91
CA THR A 36 10.71 18.55 -2.03
C THR A 36 11.61 17.53 -2.71
N ARG A 37 11.93 16.41 -2.05
CA ARG A 37 12.81 15.39 -2.63
C ARG A 37 12.11 14.57 -3.73
N PRO A 38 12.80 14.21 -4.82
CA PRO A 38 12.30 13.28 -5.82
C PRO A 38 11.88 11.94 -5.19
N TYR A 39 10.77 11.35 -5.66
CA TYR A 39 10.26 10.10 -5.11
C TYR A 39 11.31 8.98 -5.12
N GLN A 40 12.09 8.86 -6.20
CA GLN A 40 13.11 7.83 -6.39
C GLN A 40 14.19 7.81 -5.30
N GLU A 41 14.45 8.94 -4.65
CA GLU A 41 15.47 9.04 -3.60
C GLU A 41 14.92 8.74 -2.19
N LYS A 42 13.60 8.58 -2.05
CA LYS A 42 12.95 8.29 -0.77
C LYS A 42 13.06 6.79 -0.49
N GLU A 43 13.24 6.41 0.78
CA GLU A 43 13.19 5.00 1.18
C GLU A 43 11.86 4.33 0.74
N SER A 44 10.77 5.08 0.62
CA SER A 44 9.47 4.59 0.13
C SER A 44 9.49 4.05 -1.31
N ALA A 45 10.46 4.45 -2.14
CA ALA A 45 10.64 3.89 -3.49
C ALA A 45 11.00 2.39 -3.47
N LYS A 46 11.41 1.85 -2.31
CA LYS A 46 11.68 0.41 -2.14
C LYS A 46 10.48 -0.47 -2.51
N TRP A 47 9.26 0.01 -2.27
CA TRP A 47 8.03 -0.75 -2.52
C TRP A 47 7.74 -0.90 -4.01
N GLU A 48 7.82 0.20 -4.76
CA GLU A 48 7.70 0.17 -6.22
C GLU A 48 8.83 -0.67 -6.84
N ALA A 49 10.08 -0.45 -6.43
CA ALA A 49 11.22 -1.21 -6.94
C ALA A 49 11.05 -2.73 -6.74
N ALA A 50 10.61 -3.15 -5.55
CA ALA A 50 10.34 -4.56 -5.28
C ALA A 50 9.20 -5.11 -6.14
N SER A 51 8.15 -4.31 -6.39
CA SER A 51 7.03 -4.71 -7.25
C SER A 51 7.42 -4.83 -8.72
N ARG A 52 8.29 -3.95 -9.22
CA ARG A 52 8.87 -4.05 -10.57
C ARG A 52 9.69 -5.32 -10.72
N ALA A 53 10.56 -5.62 -9.74
CA ALA A 53 11.38 -6.83 -9.76
C ALA A 53 10.53 -8.10 -9.69
N MET A 54 9.52 -8.12 -8.83
CA MET A 54 8.57 -9.23 -8.74
C MET A 54 7.80 -9.44 -10.04
N ALA A 55 7.27 -8.38 -10.66
CA ALA A 55 6.56 -8.46 -11.92
C ALA A 55 7.44 -9.00 -13.05
N ALA A 56 8.71 -8.57 -13.11
CA ALA A 56 9.66 -9.10 -14.09
C ALA A 56 9.94 -10.60 -13.91
N ARG A 57 9.98 -11.10 -12.66
CA ARG A 57 10.19 -12.53 -12.37
C ARG A 57 8.96 -13.39 -12.61
N LEU A 58 7.77 -12.89 -12.28
CA LEU A 58 6.52 -13.62 -12.44
C LEU A 58 6.00 -13.60 -13.88
N GLY A 59 6.33 -12.56 -14.66
CA GLY A 59 5.85 -12.41 -16.03
C GLY A 59 4.31 -12.52 -16.10
N PRO A 60 3.76 -13.42 -16.93
CA PRO A 60 2.30 -13.62 -17.05
C PRO A 60 1.59 -13.98 -15.74
N GLU A 61 2.28 -14.64 -14.82
CA GLU A 61 1.73 -15.09 -13.54
C GLU A 61 1.46 -13.94 -12.56
N MET A 62 1.97 -12.73 -12.86
CA MET A 62 1.75 -11.51 -12.05
C MET A 62 0.26 -11.19 -11.85
N THR A 63 -0.60 -11.56 -12.80
CA THR A 63 -2.06 -11.37 -12.70
C THR A 63 -2.71 -12.15 -11.56
N LYS A 64 -2.06 -13.23 -11.10
CA LYS A 64 -2.53 -14.07 -10.00
C LYS A 64 -2.07 -13.56 -8.62
N GLU A 65 -1.11 -12.63 -8.59
CA GLU A 65 -0.53 -12.10 -7.36
C GLU A 65 -1.42 -11.02 -6.73
N ILE A 66 -1.44 -10.96 -5.41
CA ILE A 66 -2.02 -9.87 -4.63
C ILE A 66 -0.98 -9.42 -3.61
N SER A 67 -0.48 -8.20 -3.76
CA SER A 67 0.51 -7.67 -2.81
C SER A 67 -0.16 -7.27 -1.51
N VAL A 68 0.16 -7.95 -0.40
CA VAL A 68 -0.34 -7.61 0.94
C VAL A 68 0.74 -6.85 1.71
N CYS A 69 0.47 -5.60 2.07
CA CYS A 69 1.46 -4.72 2.68
C CYS A 69 0.90 -3.95 3.89
N ASP A 70 1.78 -3.60 4.82
CA ASP A 70 1.41 -2.87 6.03
C ASP A 70 1.31 -1.34 5.80
N ARG A 71 1.12 -0.60 6.90
CA ARG A 71 0.95 0.85 6.89
C ARG A 71 2.15 1.65 6.35
N GLU A 72 3.36 1.09 6.33
CA GLU A 72 4.52 1.79 5.77
C GLU A 72 4.47 1.90 4.24
N SER A 73 3.63 1.08 3.60
CA SER A 73 3.42 1.07 2.16
C SER A 73 2.28 1.99 1.70
N ASP A 74 1.56 2.64 2.62
CA ASP A 74 0.55 3.64 2.29
C ASP A 74 1.21 4.95 1.77
N VAL A 75 1.65 4.88 0.52
CA VAL A 75 2.40 5.90 -0.20
C VAL A 75 1.73 6.10 -1.55
N ILE A 76 1.32 7.34 -1.85
CA ILE A 76 0.47 7.64 -3.00
C ILE A 76 1.11 7.22 -4.33
N GLU A 77 2.43 7.42 -4.49
CA GLU A 77 3.16 7.01 -5.69
C GLU A 77 3.15 5.49 -5.87
N TYR A 78 3.24 4.73 -4.78
CA TYR A 78 3.19 3.27 -4.81
C TYR A 78 1.80 2.75 -5.16
N LEU A 79 0.75 3.33 -4.56
CA LEU A 79 -0.65 2.98 -4.87
C LEU A 79 -0.96 3.28 -6.35
N ALA A 80 -0.56 4.45 -6.84
CA ALA A 80 -0.74 4.81 -8.24
C ALA A 80 0.03 3.90 -9.18
N TYR A 81 1.29 3.55 -8.88
CA TYR A 81 2.06 2.57 -9.64
C TYR A 81 1.29 1.24 -9.76
N LYS A 82 0.75 0.72 -8.65
CA LYS A 82 -0.02 -0.53 -8.66
C LYS A 82 -1.25 -0.43 -9.57
N VAL A 83 -2.03 0.64 -9.46
CA VAL A 83 -3.23 0.87 -10.30
C VAL A 83 -2.85 1.00 -11.78
N MET A 84 -1.86 1.83 -12.11
CA MET A 84 -1.41 2.06 -13.50
C MET A 84 -0.89 0.79 -14.17
N ASN A 85 -0.30 -0.14 -13.40
CA ASN A 85 0.22 -1.41 -13.90
C ASN A 85 -0.78 -2.57 -13.71
N GLN A 86 -2.05 -2.28 -13.37
CA GLN A 86 -3.11 -3.27 -13.14
C GLN A 86 -2.71 -4.39 -12.15
N GLN A 87 -1.86 -4.05 -11.18
CA GLN A 87 -1.42 -4.98 -10.14
C GLN A 87 -2.42 -4.97 -8.99
N ARG A 88 -2.77 -6.15 -8.47
CA ARG A 88 -3.72 -6.30 -7.37
C ARG A 88 -2.99 -6.13 -6.03
N PHE A 89 -3.62 -5.47 -5.07
CA PHE A 89 -2.99 -5.23 -3.77
C PHE A 89 -4.01 -5.03 -2.65
N VAL A 90 -3.53 -5.25 -1.42
CA VAL A 90 -4.18 -4.88 -0.16
C VAL A 90 -3.15 -4.14 0.68
N VAL A 91 -3.38 -2.84 0.90
CA VAL A 91 -2.52 -1.99 1.72
C VAL A 91 -3.31 -1.52 2.93
N ARG A 92 -2.73 -1.66 4.12
CA ARG A 92 -3.30 -1.06 5.32
C ARG A 92 -3.11 0.45 5.26
N SER A 93 -4.19 1.21 5.23
CA SER A 93 -4.13 2.67 5.26
C SER A 93 -3.45 3.19 6.54
N MET A 94 -2.63 4.24 6.38
CA MET A 94 -2.00 5.02 7.45
C MET A 94 -2.53 6.45 7.48
N GLN A 95 -2.88 7.00 6.33
CA GLN A 95 -3.32 8.39 6.17
C GLN A 95 -4.81 8.43 5.81
N SER A 96 -5.60 9.26 6.50
CA SER A 96 -6.97 9.55 6.05
C SER A 96 -6.88 10.51 4.86
N ARG A 97 -6.91 9.97 3.65
CA ARG A 97 -6.73 10.74 2.41
C ARG A 97 -8.03 11.42 1.99
N ARG A 98 -7.94 12.50 1.21
CA ARG A 98 -9.11 13.06 0.53
C ARG A 98 -9.55 12.11 -0.59
N ILE A 99 -10.85 12.04 -0.83
CA ILE A 99 -11.45 11.21 -1.86
C ILE A 99 -12.37 12.07 -2.74
N ALA A 100 -12.74 11.59 -3.92
CA ALA A 100 -13.64 12.31 -4.83
C ALA A 100 -15.11 12.19 -4.41
N GLU A 101 -15.45 11.12 -3.69
CA GLU A 101 -16.82 10.73 -3.34
C GLU A 101 -17.39 11.49 -2.15
N SER A 102 -16.56 12.26 -1.45
CA SER A 102 -16.96 12.98 -0.24
C SER A 102 -16.13 14.23 -0.06
N GLU A 103 -16.73 15.25 0.55
CA GLU A 103 -15.98 16.41 1.06
C GLU A 103 -15.07 16.03 2.25
N GLU A 104 -15.42 14.92 2.92
CA GLU A 104 -14.69 14.36 4.04
C GLU A 104 -13.52 13.47 3.61
N THR A 105 -12.70 13.07 4.59
CA THR A 105 -11.58 12.15 4.38
C THR A 105 -12.01 10.68 4.40
N LEU A 106 -11.16 9.81 3.84
CA LEU A 106 -11.39 8.37 3.68
C LEU A 106 -11.98 7.68 4.90
N TYR A 107 -11.47 7.97 6.11
CA TYR A 107 -11.97 7.31 7.32
C TYR A 107 -13.37 7.80 7.72
N ALA A 108 -13.60 9.12 7.68
CA ALA A 108 -14.92 9.68 7.95
C ALA A 108 -15.95 9.19 6.93
N PHE A 109 -15.58 9.14 5.65
CA PHE A 109 -16.41 8.52 4.62
C PHE A 109 -16.69 7.03 4.92
N SER A 110 -15.69 6.27 5.38
CA SER A 110 -15.90 4.86 5.70
C SER A 110 -16.89 4.63 6.84
N ASP A 111 -17.00 5.57 7.79
CA ASP A 111 -17.95 5.48 8.90
C ASP A 111 -19.41 5.73 8.47
N THR A 112 -19.64 6.38 7.33
CA THR A 112 -21.00 6.61 6.79
C THR A 112 -21.52 5.43 5.97
N LEU A 113 -20.65 4.49 5.59
CA LEU A 113 -21.04 3.35 4.77
C LEU A 113 -21.91 2.37 5.57
N GLN A 114 -22.89 1.78 4.88
CA GLN A 114 -23.69 0.72 5.45
C GLN A 114 -22.83 -0.52 5.71
N SER A 115 -23.13 -1.19 6.83
CA SER A 115 -22.56 -2.50 7.14
C SER A 115 -22.79 -3.51 6.02
N ALA A 116 -21.72 -4.14 5.57
CA ALA A 116 -21.78 -5.32 4.71
C ALA A 116 -21.84 -6.63 5.52
N GLY A 117 -21.70 -6.55 6.85
CA GLY A 117 -21.73 -7.68 7.75
C GLY A 117 -20.69 -7.58 8.86
N GLU A 118 -20.66 -8.60 9.70
CA GLU A 118 -19.80 -8.65 10.88
C GLU A 118 -18.93 -9.89 10.87
N ARG A 119 -17.78 -9.80 11.51
CA ARG A 119 -16.83 -10.90 11.67
C ARG A 119 -16.25 -10.91 13.07
N GLN A 120 -16.33 -12.07 13.71
CA GLN A 120 -15.60 -12.31 14.95
C GLN A 120 -14.13 -12.63 14.65
N VAL A 121 -13.23 -11.94 15.34
CA VAL A 121 -11.79 -12.09 15.22
C VAL A 121 -11.23 -12.50 16.58
N GLN A 122 -10.55 -13.64 16.60
CA GLN A 122 -9.83 -14.13 17.77
C GLN A 122 -8.54 -13.35 17.95
N VAL A 123 -8.48 -12.51 18.99
CA VAL A 123 -7.27 -11.77 19.36
C VAL A 123 -6.48 -12.61 20.36
N ARG A 124 -5.36 -13.17 19.90
CA ARG A 124 -4.48 -13.99 20.74
C ARG A 124 -3.82 -13.15 21.85
N GLN A 125 -3.51 -13.82 22.96
CA GLN A 125 -2.72 -13.25 24.06
C GLN A 125 -1.35 -12.78 23.53
N ARG A 126 -0.95 -11.55 23.88
CA ARG A 126 0.39 -11.02 23.59
C ARG A 126 0.74 -9.90 24.57
N GLY A 127 1.93 -9.98 25.17
CA GLY A 127 2.47 -8.91 26.04
C GLY A 127 1.58 -8.59 27.25
N GLY A 128 1.10 -9.61 27.96
CA GLY A 128 0.27 -9.45 29.18
C GLY A 128 -1.22 -9.18 28.93
N ARG A 129 -1.64 -8.93 27.69
CA ARG A 129 -3.07 -8.76 27.36
C ARG A 129 -3.75 -10.11 27.20
N LYS A 130 -4.88 -10.32 27.89
CA LYS A 130 -5.70 -11.55 27.78
C LYS A 130 -6.20 -11.74 26.36
N ALA A 131 -6.33 -13.00 25.95
CA ALA A 131 -7.02 -13.34 24.72
C ALA A 131 -8.48 -12.88 24.81
N ARG A 132 -9.03 -12.43 23.68
CA ARG A 132 -10.42 -11.97 23.59
C ARG A 132 -10.96 -12.15 22.18
N GLU A 133 -12.28 -12.17 22.09
CA GLU A 133 -12.99 -12.04 20.84
C GLU A 133 -13.23 -10.56 20.54
N ALA A 134 -13.07 -10.17 19.29
CA ALA A 134 -13.43 -8.86 18.79
C ALA A 134 -14.47 -9.02 17.69
N LEU A 135 -15.64 -8.39 17.85
CA LEU A 135 -16.59 -8.24 16.76
C LEU A 135 -16.15 -7.08 15.88
N CYS A 136 -15.92 -7.35 14.60
CA CYS A 136 -15.50 -6.37 13.62
C CYS A 136 -16.56 -6.22 12.55
N GLU A 137 -17.06 -5.02 12.37
CA GLU A 137 -17.96 -4.68 11.28
C GLU A 137 -17.17 -4.44 9.99
N ILE A 138 -17.72 -4.88 8.86
CA ILE A 138 -17.11 -4.76 7.55
C ILE A 138 -17.91 -3.75 6.73
N ARG A 139 -17.22 -2.74 6.20
CA ARG A 139 -17.75 -1.75 5.28
C ARG A 139 -16.83 -1.65 4.07
N TYR A 140 -17.39 -1.43 2.89
CA TYR A 140 -16.60 -1.23 1.67
C TYR A 140 -17.35 -0.38 0.65
N ALA A 141 -16.58 0.37 -0.14
CA ALA A 141 -17.06 1.10 -1.31
C ALA A 141 -15.89 1.32 -2.27
N PRO A 142 -16.14 1.42 -3.60
CA PRO A 142 -15.15 2.00 -4.50
C PRO A 142 -14.92 3.48 -4.12
N CYS A 143 -13.67 3.93 -4.20
CA CYS A 143 -13.36 5.35 -4.05
C CYS A 143 -12.15 5.76 -4.91
N VAL A 144 -12.06 7.04 -5.23
CA VAL A 144 -10.94 7.66 -5.93
C VAL A 144 -10.16 8.51 -4.93
N ILE A 145 -8.96 8.06 -4.59
CA ILE A 145 -8.04 8.80 -3.73
C ILE A 145 -7.49 10.01 -4.49
N LEU A 146 -7.66 11.19 -3.92
CA LEU A 146 -7.09 12.43 -4.45
C LEU A 146 -5.64 12.56 -4.01
N ALA A 147 -4.73 12.63 -4.99
CA ALA A 147 -3.31 12.83 -4.72
C ALA A 147 -3.05 14.26 -4.19
N PRO A 148 -2.11 14.43 -3.24
CA PRO A 148 -1.69 15.76 -2.82
C PRO A 148 -0.99 16.48 -3.99
N ASN A 149 -1.12 17.81 -4.06
CA ASN A 149 -0.58 18.63 -5.15
C ASN A 149 0.91 18.36 -5.44
N ALA A 150 1.73 18.13 -4.40
CA ALA A 150 3.14 17.85 -4.52
C ALA A 150 3.47 16.51 -5.23
N SER A 151 2.53 15.56 -5.27
CA SER A 151 2.72 14.26 -5.93
C SER A 151 2.16 14.24 -7.36
N LEU A 152 1.36 15.23 -7.78
CA LEU A 152 0.76 15.26 -9.13
C LEU A 152 1.79 15.24 -10.27
N SER A 153 2.97 15.85 -10.05
CA SER A 153 4.08 15.85 -11.02
C SER A 153 4.74 14.48 -11.21
N VAL A 154 4.62 13.58 -10.22
CA VAL A 154 5.14 12.20 -10.26
C VAL A 154 4.10 11.25 -10.84
N LEU A 155 2.82 11.56 -10.68
CA LEU A 155 1.68 10.74 -11.14
C LEU A 155 1.25 11.04 -12.57
N THR A 156 1.72 12.14 -13.16
CA THR A 156 1.49 12.44 -14.57
C THR A 156 2.52 11.68 -15.43
N PRO A 157 2.09 10.83 -16.38
CA PRO A 157 3.02 10.25 -17.32
C PRO A 157 3.71 11.38 -18.09
N HIS A 158 5.04 11.34 -18.21
CA HIS A 158 5.76 12.08 -19.25
C HIS A 158 5.32 11.56 -20.62
N LYS A 159 4.17 12.05 -21.13
CA LYS A 159 3.74 12.08 -22.54
C LYS A 159 2.27 12.52 -22.64
N TRP A 160 2.08 13.84 -22.61
CA TRP A 160 1.09 14.49 -23.47
C TRP A 160 1.71 15.80 -23.97
N LYS A 161 2.63 15.69 -24.93
CA LYS A 161 2.74 16.74 -25.95
C LYS A 161 1.64 16.43 -26.95
N LYS A 162 0.55 17.20 -26.91
CA LYS A 162 -0.39 17.23 -28.03
C LYS A 162 0.40 17.72 -29.25
N SER A 163 0.49 16.84 -30.25
CA SER A 163 0.65 17.22 -31.66
C SER A 163 -0.48 18.12 -32.09
#